data_AF-B4EVT2-F1
#
_entry.id   AF-B4EVT2-F1
#
_cell.length_a   1.000
_cell.length_b   1.000
_cell.length_c   1.000
_cell.angle_alpha   90.00
_cell.angle_beta   90.00
_cell.angle_gamma   90.00
#
_symmetry.space_group_name_H-M   'P 1'
#
loop_
_entity.id
_entity.type
_entity.pdbx_description
1 polymer ?
#
loop_
_entity_poly.entity_id
_entity_poly.type
_entity_poly.pdbx_seq_one_letter_code
_entity_poly.pdbx_strand_id
1 'polypeptide(L)'
;MRLVYFVYQDKNAYERQSDGVEFCKIPEFHNDKIYFYCDEYSMFWDSIDKVGNPNDCCNFSLKSSIVPATLLEISNNDLISYIDTVKEYVIENNKLSKLTYIHIK
;
A
#
# COMPACT_ATOMS: atom_id res chain seq x y z
N MET A 1 -15.12 -11.81 1.66
CA MET A 1 -14.42 -10.64 2.24
C MET A 1 -14.06 -9.69 1.09
N ARG A 2 -14.15 -8.39 1.33
CA ARG A 2 -13.75 -7.37 0.36
C ARG A 2 -12.59 -6.57 0.96
N LEU A 3 -11.49 -6.44 0.24
CA LEU A 3 -10.34 -5.63 0.65
C LEU A 3 -10.11 -4.55 -0.40
N VAL A 4 -9.83 -3.33 0.06
CA VAL A 4 -9.57 -2.18 -0.79
C VAL A 4 -8.22 -1.62 -0.41
N TYR A 5 -7.33 -1.55 -1.39
CA TYR A 5 -6.02 -0.90 -1.25
C TYR A 5 -5.98 0.34 -2.13
N PHE A 6 -5.54 1.45 -1.53
CA PHE A 6 -5.15 2.64 -2.25
C PHE A 6 -3.68 2.51 -2.63
N VAL A 7 -3.32 2.99 -3.82
CA VAL A 7 -2.00 2.78 -4.40
C VAL A 7 -1.44 4.10 -4.92
N TYR A 8 -0.18 4.37 -4.58
CA TYR A 8 0.61 5.44 -5.14
C TYR A 8 1.59 4.84 -6.16
N GLN A 9 1.53 5.30 -7.40
CA GLN A 9 2.47 4.91 -8.44
C GLN A 9 3.69 5.83 -8.34
N ASP A 10 4.63 5.48 -7.47
CA ASP A 10 5.85 6.26 -7.31
C ASP A 10 6.70 6.28 -8.59
N LYS A 11 7.60 7.26 -8.65
CA LYS A 11 8.47 7.51 -9.82
C LYS A 11 9.24 6.28 -10.32
N ASN A 12 9.48 5.29 -9.46
CA ASN A 12 10.27 4.11 -9.77
C ASN A 12 9.40 2.84 -9.92
N ALA A 13 8.06 2.95 -9.86
CA ALA A 13 7.16 1.80 -9.93
C ALA A 13 7.31 1.04 -11.26
N TYR A 14 7.47 1.77 -12.36
CA TYR A 14 7.67 1.19 -13.69
C TYR A 14 9.00 0.44 -13.82
N GLU A 15 10.13 1.02 -13.37
CA GLU A 15 11.42 0.35 -13.38
C GLU A 15 11.42 -0.91 -12.52
N ARG A 16 10.66 -0.89 -11.42
CA ARG A 16 10.42 -2.05 -10.56
C ARG A 16 9.36 -3.00 -11.11
N GLN A 17 8.69 -2.72 -12.23
CA GLN A 17 7.60 -3.56 -12.75
C GLN A 17 6.55 -3.88 -11.66
N SER A 18 6.22 -2.87 -10.84
CA SER A 18 5.31 -2.96 -9.71
C SER A 18 4.07 -2.11 -9.97
N ASP A 19 2.94 -2.50 -9.37
CA ASP A 19 1.72 -1.68 -9.37
C ASP A 19 1.90 -0.35 -8.61
N GLY A 20 3.01 -0.18 -7.89
CA GLY A 20 3.30 0.96 -7.00
C GLY A 20 3.37 0.52 -5.55
N VAL A 21 3.06 1.44 -4.63
CA VAL A 21 2.99 1.15 -3.20
C VAL A 21 1.58 1.27 -2.65
N GLU A 22 1.19 0.28 -1.87
CA GLU A 22 -0.08 0.23 -1.17
C GLU A 22 0.00 0.98 0.16
N PHE A 23 -0.99 1.83 0.42
CA PHE A 23 -1.14 2.51 1.70
C PHE A 23 -1.64 1.50 2.73
N CYS A 24 -0.85 1.23 3.77
CA CYS A 24 -1.15 0.21 4.76
C CYS A 24 -0.79 0.64 6.18
N LYS A 25 -1.30 -0.11 7.18
CA LYS A 25 -0.86 -0.04 8.57
C LYS A 25 -0.24 -1.38 8.97
N ILE A 26 0.64 -1.32 9.95
CA ILE A 26 1.32 -2.47 10.54
C ILE A 26 0.84 -2.61 11.99
N PRO A 27 -0.18 -3.44 12.27
CA PRO A 27 -0.82 -3.49 13.59
C PRO A 27 0.14 -3.83 14.74
N GLU A 28 1.15 -4.67 14.49
CA GLU A 28 2.15 -5.07 15.49
C GLU A 28 3.04 -3.93 15.99
N PHE A 29 3.12 -2.81 15.26
CA PHE A 29 3.87 -1.65 15.72
C PHE A 29 3.08 -0.77 16.68
N HIS A 30 1.78 -1.03 16.85
CA HIS A 30 0.90 -0.29 17.75
C HIS A 30 1.02 1.24 17.57
N ASN A 31 1.20 1.69 16.33
CA ASN A 31 1.25 3.08 15.94
C ASN A 31 0.14 3.39 14.93
N ASP A 32 -0.21 4.66 14.79
CA ASP A 32 -1.21 5.13 13.83
C ASP A 32 -0.57 5.62 12.52
N LYS A 33 0.62 5.10 12.20
CA LYS A 33 1.37 5.52 11.03
C LYS A 33 0.91 4.75 9.79
N ILE A 34 0.79 5.48 8.68
CA ILE A 34 0.63 4.88 7.36
C ILE A 34 2.01 4.55 6.79
N TYR A 35 2.16 3.32 6.34
CA TYR A 35 3.31 2.81 5.62
C TYR A 35 2.95 2.60 4.15
N PHE A 36 3.98 2.52 3.33
CA PHE A 36 3.89 2.35 1.89
C PHE A 36 4.52 1.01 1.53
N TYR A 37 3.70 0.06 1.09
CA TYR A 37 4.11 -1.32 0.88
C TYR A 37 4.15 -1.68 -0.60
N CYS A 38 5.30 -2.13 -1.09
CA CYS A 38 5.43 -2.72 -2.42
C CYS A 38 5.37 -4.25 -2.28
N ASP A 39 4.29 -4.85 -2.76
CA ASP A 39 4.03 -6.29 -2.61
C ASP A 39 5.05 -7.14 -3.36
N GLU A 40 5.42 -6.72 -4.58
CA GLU A 40 6.29 -7.48 -5.47
C GLU A 40 7.71 -7.70 -4.90
N TYR A 41 8.17 -6.78 -4.05
CA TYR A 41 9.50 -6.83 -3.43
C TYR A 41 9.48 -6.95 -1.91
N SER A 42 8.28 -7.03 -1.32
CA SER A 42 8.07 -7.02 0.13
C SER A 42 8.80 -5.85 0.83
N MET A 43 8.81 -4.68 0.19
CA MET A 43 9.50 -3.49 0.69
C MET A 43 8.53 -2.51 1.33
N PHE A 44 8.99 -1.86 2.41
CA PHE A 44 8.21 -0.87 3.13
C PHE A 44 8.93 0.48 3.13
N TRP A 45 8.19 1.56 2.99
CA TRP A 45 8.63 2.91 3.31
C TRP A 45 7.74 3.52 4.37
N ASP A 46 8.32 4.43 5.15
CA ASP A 46 7.66 5.08 6.28
C ASP A 46 7.37 6.58 6.01
N SER A 47 7.64 7.05 4.80
CA SER A 47 7.35 8.41 4.34
C SER A 47 7.14 8.40 2.84
N ILE A 48 6.16 9.19 2.38
CA ILE A 48 5.83 9.33 0.95
C ILE A 48 7.04 9.84 0.15
N ASP A 49 7.83 10.75 0.73
CA ASP A 49 8.99 11.36 0.06
C ASP A 49 10.14 10.37 -0.20
N LYS A 50 10.17 9.27 0.55
CA LYS A 50 11.19 8.22 0.44
C LYS A 50 10.78 7.10 -0.52
N VAL A 51 9.50 7.03 -0.86
CA VAL A 51 8.93 5.91 -1.64
C VAL A 51 9.71 5.75 -2.95
N GLY A 52 9.99 4.49 -3.27
CA GLY A 52 10.62 4.10 -4.51
C GLY A 52 12.13 4.14 -4.49
N ASN A 53 12.77 4.68 -3.44
CA ASN A 53 14.21 4.54 -3.23
C ASN A 53 14.50 3.30 -2.36
N PRO A 54 15.10 2.22 -2.91
CA PRO A 54 15.38 1.01 -2.13
C PRO A 54 16.31 1.24 -0.93
N ASN A 55 17.18 2.26 -0.99
CA ASN A 55 18.09 2.58 0.11
C ASN A 55 17.38 3.20 1.31
N ASP A 56 16.17 3.74 1.12
CA ASP A 56 15.36 4.37 2.16
C ASP A 56 14.26 3.43 2.69
N CYS A 57 14.28 2.15 2.30
CA CYS A 57 13.31 1.19 2.78
C CYS A 57 13.49 0.90 4.28
N CYS A 58 12.40 0.52 4.93
CA CYS A 58 12.40 0.15 6.34
C CYS A 58 13.11 -1.20 6.51
N ASN A 59 13.96 -1.29 7.52
CA ASN A 59 14.63 -2.54 7.87
C ASN A 59 13.90 -3.23 9.03
N PHE A 60 12.86 -3.99 8.71
CA PHE A 60 12.19 -4.88 9.65
C PHE A 60 11.65 -6.13 8.94
N SER A 61 11.33 -7.16 9.73
CA SER A 61 10.61 -8.35 9.25
C SER A 61 9.23 -8.38 9.88
N LEU A 62 8.20 -8.42 9.04
CA LEU A 62 6.81 -8.45 9.47
C LEU A 62 6.46 -9.79 10.13
N LYS A 63 5.86 -9.78 11.32
CA LYS A 63 5.45 -11.01 12.03
C LYS A 63 3.97 -11.34 11.86
N SER A 64 3.16 -10.33 11.59
CA SER A 64 1.70 -10.40 11.41
C SER A 64 1.30 -9.91 10.01
N SER A 65 0.00 -9.85 9.71
CA SER A 65 -0.46 -9.30 8.42
C SER A 65 -0.53 -7.77 8.46
N ILE A 66 -0.28 -7.13 7.32
CA ILE A 66 -0.64 -5.72 7.13
C ILE A 66 -2.16 -5.57 7.00
N VAL A 67 -2.64 -4.35 7.23
CA VAL A 67 -4.04 -3.97 6.92
C VAL A 67 -4.06 -2.76 5.99
N PRO A 68 -4.98 -2.67 5.03
CA PRO A 68 -5.10 -1.47 4.21
C PRO A 68 -5.41 -0.23 5.05
N ALA A 69 -4.79 0.90 4.74
CA ALA A 69 -5.18 2.17 5.32
C ALA A 69 -6.54 2.60 4.77
N THR A 70 -7.43 3.11 5.63
CA THR A 70 -8.73 3.61 5.19
C THR A 70 -8.59 4.96 4.47
N LEU A 71 -9.55 5.29 3.60
CA LEU A 71 -9.56 6.60 2.93
C LEU A 71 -9.58 7.76 3.93
N LEU A 72 -10.27 7.60 5.08
CA LEU A 72 -10.30 8.60 6.14
C LEU A 72 -8.93 8.78 6.79
N GLU A 73 -8.22 7.69 7.10
CA GLU A 73 -6.85 7.77 7.63
C GLU A 73 -5.89 8.45 6.63
N ILE A 74 -5.99 8.09 5.35
CA ILE A 74 -5.19 8.72 4.28
C ILE A 74 -5.53 10.21 4.17
N SER A 75 -6.81 10.58 4.24
CA SER A 75 -7.28 11.98 4.27
C SER A 75 -6.70 12.76 5.44
N ASN A 76 -6.76 12.18 6.64
CA ASN A 76 -6.31 12.84 7.86
C ASN A 76 -4.78 13.03 7.92
N ASN A 77 -4.04 12.36 7.03
CA ASN A 77 -2.59 12.51 6.87
C ASN A 77 -2.20 13.33 5.63
N ASP A 78 -3.14 14.04 4.98
CA ASP A 78 -2.91 14.85 3.79
C ASP A 78 -2.34 14.06 2.58
N LEU A 79 -2.65 12.77 2.50
CA LEU A 79 -2.08 11.86 1.50
C LEU A 79 -3.01 11.55 0.31
N ILE A 80 -4.25 12.08 0.29
CA ILE A 80 -5.24 11.78 -0.77
C ILE A 80 -4.70 12.06 -2.18
N SER A 81 -3.95 13.16 -2.35
CA SER A 81 -3.45 13.57 -3.66
C SER A 81 -2.46 12.58 -4.28
N TYR A 82 -1.92 11.64 -3.49
CA TYR A 82 -0.98 10.61 -3.94
C TYR A 82 -1.66 9.32 -4.39
N ILE A 83 -2.99 9.21 -4.28
CA ILE A 83 -3.69 8.02 -4.77
C ILE A 83 -3.79 8.11 -6.30
N ASP A 84 -3.22 7.12 -6.98
CA ASP A 84 -3.31 7.00 -8.44
C ASP A 84 -4.21 5.82 -8.85
N THR A 85 -4.25 4.76 -8.04
CA THR A 85 -5.06 3.58 -8.32
C THR A 85 -5.73 3.04 -7.06
N VAL A 86 -6.91 2.46 -7.22
CA VAL A 86 -7.59 1.65 -6.19
C VAL A 86 -7.62 0.20 -6.65
N LYS A 87 -7.12 -0.72 -5.82
CA LYS A 87 -7.24 -2.17 -6.01
C LYS A 87 -8.33 -2.71 -5.11
N GLU A 88 -9.33 -3.36 -5.68
CA GLU A 88 -10.38 -4.05 -4.95
C GLU A 88 -10.28 -5.55 -5.14
N TYR A 89 -10.15 -6.27 -4.03
CA TYR A 89 -10.11 -7.73 -3.96
C TYR A 89 -11.42 -8.24 -3.39
N VAL A 90 -12.05 -9.18 -4.09
CA VAL A 90 -13.17 -9.97 -3.59
C VAL A 90 -12.67 -11.38 -3.33
N ILE A 91 -12.77 -11.82 -2.07
CA ILE A 91 -12.32 -13.13 -1.61
C ILE A 91 -13.53 -13.93 -1.15
N GLU A 92 -13.75 -15.09 -1.76
CA GLU A 92 -14.83 -16.02 -1.47
C GLU A 92 -14.24 -17.40 -1.20
N ASN A 93 -14.69 -18.08 -0.14
CA ASN A 93 -14.18 -19.40 0.25
C ASN A 93 -12.63 -19.45 0.33
N ASN A 94 -12.01 -18.40 0.88
CA ASN A 94 -10.56 -18.22 0.98
C ASN A 94 -9.80 -18.22 -0.36
N LYS A 95 -10.48 -17.94 -1.47
CA LYS A 95 -9.88 -17.77 -2.80
C LYS A 95 -10.24 -16.41 -3.37
N LEU A 96 -9.32 -15.84 -4.14
CA LEU A 96 -9.59 -14.64 -4.91
C LEU A 96 -10.65 -14.96 -5.96
N SER A 97 -11.83 -14.33 -5.87
CA SER A 97 -12.90 -14.47 -6.86
C SER A 97 -12.86 -13.36 -7.90
N LYS A 98 -12.49 -12.14 -7.49
CA LYS A 98 -12.40 -10.98 -8.38
C LYS A 98 -11.32 -10.02 -7.92
N LEU A 99 -10.62 -9.46 -8.90
CA LEU A 99 -9.70 -8.33 -8.74
C LEU A 99 -10.16 -7.21 -9.67
N THR A 100 -10.25 -6.00 -9.16
CA THR A 100 -10.63 -4.81 -9.94
C THR A 100 -9.64 -3.69 -9.68
N TYR A 101 -9.16 -3.07 -10.76
CA TYR A 101 -8.31 -1.89 -10.73
C TYR A 101 -9.13 -0.69 -11.18
N ILE A 102 -9.06 0.39 -10.43
CA ILE A 102 -9.67 1.68 -10.78
C ILE A 102 -8.54 2.71 -10.80
N HIS A 103 -8.11 3.09 -12.00
CA HIS A 103 -7.12 4.14 -12.19
C HIS A 103 -7.80 5.51 -12.10
N ILE A 104 -7.26 6.38 -11.25
CA ILE A 104 -7.77 7.74 -10.99
C ILE A 104 -6.95 8.77 -11.79
N LYS A 105 -5.64 8.56 -11.89
CA LYS A 105 -4.70 9.42 -12.63
C LYS A 105 -3.95 8.64 -13.69
#